data_AF-M4X3F6-F1
#
_entry.id   AF-M4X3F6-F1
#
_cell.length_a   1.000
_cell.length_b   1.000
_cell.length_c   1.000
_cell.angle_alpha   90.00
_cell.angle_beta   90.00
_cell.angle_gamma   90.00
#
_symmetry.space_group_name_H-M   'P 1'
#
loop_
_entity.id
_entity.type
_entity.pdbx_description
1 polymer ?
#
loop_
_entity_poly.entity_id
_entity_poly.type
_entity_poly.pdbx_seq_one_letter_code
_entity_poly.pdbx_strand_id
1 'polypeptide(L)' 'MKTISSTLPERGILTSAYKQEIKENISETKRATLSKMKTIIENHHNKFQSQTGTILQVSLFAIALVLIVI' A
#
# COMPACT_ATOMS: atom_id res chain seq x y z
N MET A 1 -9.05 43.08 33.09
CA MET A 1 -8.21 41.96 32.65
C MET A 1 -8.90 41.29 31.47
N LYS A 2 -8.46 41.55 30.24
CA LYS A 2 -9.09 41.03 29.01
C LYS A 2 -8.53 39.63 28.75
N THR A 3 -9.31 38.60 29.06
CA THR A 3 -8.97 37.21 28.75
C THR A 3 -9.14 37.02 27.24
N ILE A 4 -8.03 37.06 26.51
CA ILE A 4 -7.99 36.81 25.08
C ILE A 4 -8.36 35.34 24.88
N SER A 5 -9.55 35.16 24.30
CA SER A 5 -10.12 33.92 23.83
C SER A 5 -9.07 33.07 23.11
N SER A 6 -8.93 31.83 23.58
CA SER A 6 -8.27 30.70 22.92
C SER A 6 -8.25 30.85 21.40
N THR A 7 -7.06 31.14 20.89
CA THR A 7 -6.48 30.73 19.60
C THR A 7 -7.43 29.93 18.69
N LEU A 8 -8.41 30.61 18.09
CA LEU A 8 -8.99 30.15 16.84
C LEU A 8 -7.95 30.52 15.79
N PRO A 9 -7.29 29.56 15.10
CA PRO A 9 -6.36 29.92 14.05
C PRO A 9 -7.15 30.70 13.00
N GLU A 10 -6.73 31.93 12.70
CA GLU A 10 -7.24 32.70 11.56
C GLU A 10 -6.94 31.89 10.29
N ARG A 11 -7.86 31.00 9.92
CA ARG A 11 -7.78 30.15 8.73
C ARG A 11 -8.15 30.95 7.50
N GLY A 12 -7.29 31.92 7.15
CA GLY A 12 -7.23 32.41 5.78
C GLY A 12 -6.72 31.27 4.89
N ILE A 13 -7.38 31.03 3.75
CA ILE A 13 -7.10 29.92 2.79
C ILE A 13 -5.68 30.00 2.17
N LEU A 14 -4.87 30.99 2.56
CA LEU A 14 -3.56 31.28 1.99
C LEU A 14 -2.50 31.68 3.03
N THR A 15 -2.72 31.44 4.32
CA THR A 15 -1.65 31.60 5.31
C THR A 15 -0.50 30.63 5.01
N SER A 16 0.73 31.00 5.37
CA SER A 16 1.92 30.13 5.16
C SER A 16 1.73 28.77 5.83
N ALA A 17 1.15 28.74 7.02
CA ALA A 17 0.79 27.53 7.76
C ALA A 17 -0.19 26.65 6.97
N TYR A 18 -1.30 27.20 6.47
CA TYR A 18 -2.29 26.43 5.72
C TYR A 18 -1.74 25.88 4.39
N LYS A 19 -0.89 26.63 3.70
CA LYS A 19 -0.18 26.13 2.49
C LYS A 19 0.75 24.97 2.81
N GLN A 20 1.39 25.00 3.98
CA GLN A 20 2.24 23.92 4.44
C GLN A 20 1.43 22.67 4.80
N GLU A 21 0.31 22.82 5.51
CA GLU A 21 -0.63 21.73 5.80
C GLU A 21 -1.10 21.03 4.49
N ILE A 22 -1.47 21.80 3.46
CA ILE A 22 -1.86 21.23 2.15
C ILE A 22 -0.70 20.44 1.53
N LYS A 23 0.51 20.99 1.53
CA LYS A 23 1.68 20.34 0.92
C LYS A 23 2.01 19.02 1.62
N GLU A 24 1.94 19.00 2.94
CA GLU A 24 2.15 17.80 3.75
C GLU A 24 1.06 16.75 3.48
N ASN A 25 -0.21 17.16 3.46
CA ASN A 25 -1.32 16.24 3.21
C ASN A 25 -1.29 15.62 1.80
N ILE A 26 -0.90 16.40 0.78
CA ILE A 26 -0.67 15.90 -0.59
C ILE A 26 0.47 14.88 -0.62
N SER A 27 1.58 15.18 0.07
CA SER A 27 2.73 14.27 0.17
C SER A 27 2.35 12.96 0.85
N GLU A 28 1.63 13.03 1.97
CA GLU A 28 1.15 11.87 2.72
C GLU A 28 0.19 11.03 1.89
N THR A 29 -0.78 11.67 1.22
CA THR A 29 -1.75 10.98 0.35
C THR A 29 -1.07 10.27 -0.82
N LYS A 30 -0.07 10.89 -1.44
CA LYS A 30 0.75 10.26 -2.49
C LYS A 30 1.50 9.04 -1.96
N ARG A 31 2.15 9.16 -0.80
CA ARG A 31 2.86 8.04 -0.14
C ARG A 31 1.92 6.89 0.20
N ALA A 32 0.75 7.20 0.78
CA ALA A 32 -0.27 6.21 1.10
C ALA A 32 -0.76 5.46 -0.15
N THR A 33 -0.95 6.18 -1.26
CA THR A 33 -1.38 5.57 -2.53
C THR A 33 -0.32 4.61 -3.09
N LEU A 34 0.95 5.02 -3.10
CA LEU A 34 2.06 4.16 -3.52
C LEU A 34 2.19 2.93 -2.62
N SER A 35 2.05 3.10 -1.31
CA SER A 35 2.09 1.98 -0.35
C SER A 35 0.94 0.99 -0.58
N LYS A 36 -0.28 1.48 -0.86
CA LYS A 36 -1.42 0.64 -1.19
C LYS A 36 -1.19 -0.15 -2.49
N MET A 37 -0.69 0.51 -3.54
CA MET A 37 -0.34 -0.17 -4.79
C MET A 37 0.72 -1.25 -4.59
N LYS A 38 1.80 -0.94 -3.85
CA LYS A 38 2.83 -1.92 -3.49
C LYS A 38 2.21 -3.15 -2.81
N THR A 39 1.35 -2.93 -1.82
CA THR A 39 0.70 -4.00 -1.06
C THR A 39 -0.21 -4.87 -1.94
N ILE A 40 -0.94 -4.27 -2.89
CA ILE A 40 -1.80 -5.01 -3.83
C ILE A 40 -0.94 -5.91 -4.73
N ILE A 41 0.18 -5.39 -5.25
CA ILE A 41 1.11 -6.15 -6.10
C ILE A 41 1.73 -7.30 -5.31
N GLU A 42 2.21 -7.04 -4.10
CA GLU A 42 2.84 -8.04 -3.23
C GLU A 42 1.86 -9.16 -2.85
N ASN A 43 0.63 -8.81 -2.47
CA ASN A 43 -0.42 -9.79 -2.19
C ASN A 43 -0.84 -10.59 -3.42
N HIS A 44 -0.90 -9.97 -4.60
CA HIS A 44 -1.14 -10.70 -5.84
C HIS A 44 0.01 -11.67 -6.14
N HIS A 45 1.25 -11.21 -6.02
CA HIS A 45 2.43 -12.06 -6.26
C HIS A 45 2.45 -13.26 -5.31
N ASN A 46 2.21 -13.07 -4.02
CA ASN A 46 2.17 -14.15 -3.04
C ASN A 46 1.05 -15.15 -3.32
N LYS A 47 -0.13 -14.67 -3.73
CA LYS A 47 -1.28 -15.53 -4.07
C LYS A 47 -1.04 -16.32 -5.36
N PHE A 48 -0.50 -15.68 -6.40
CA PHE A 48 -0.11 -16.34 -7.64
C PHE A 48 1.04 -17.32 -7.42
N GLN A 49 2.06 -16.95 -6.65
CA GLN A 49 3.18 -17.83 -6.32
C GLN A 49 2.72 -19.08 -5.56
N SER A 50 1.79 -18.95 -4.60
CA SER A 50 1.23 -20.10 -3.87
C SER A 50 0.45 -21.06 -4.80
N GLN A 51 -0.37 -20.51 -5.69
CA GLN A 51 -1.17 -21.32 -6.63
C GLN A 51 -0.29 -21.96 -7.72
N THR A 52 0.60 -21.20 -8.34
CA THR A 52 1.56 -21.70 -9.34
C THR A 52 2.52 -22.70 -8.72
N GLY A 53 3.01 -22.47 -7.50
CA GLY A 53 3.88 -23.39 -6.78
C GLY A 53 3.22 -24.74 -6.52
N THR A 54 1.96 -24.73 -6.09
CA THR A 54 1.18 -25.97 -5.89
C THR A 54 0.97 -26.72 -7.20
N ILE A 55 0.56 -26.02 -8.27
CA ILE A 55 0.35 -26.63 -9.58
C ILE A 55 1.66 -27.24 -10.10
N LEU A 56 2.78 -26.53 -9.95
CA LEU A 56 4.10 -26.99 -10.38
C LEU A 56 4.54 -28.24 -9.59
N GLN A 57 4.31 -28.26 -8.28
CA GLN A 57 4.67 -29.41 -7.44
C GLN A 57 3.87 -30.66 -7.83
N VAL A 58 2.56 -30.52 -8.04
CA VAL A 58 1.68 -31.64 -8.41
C VAL A 58 2.00 -32.15 -9.81
N SER A 59 2.22 -31.26 -10.78
CA SER A 59 2.56 -31.66 -12.15
C SER A 59 3.92 -32.35 -12.22
N LEU A 60 4.92 -31.84 -11.51
CA LEU A 60 6.24 -32.45 -11.46
C LEU A 60 6.21 -33.83 -10.81
N PHE A 61 5.42 -34.00 -9.75
CA PHE A 61 5.21 -35.29 -9.10
C PHE A 61 4.52 -36.30 -10.04
N ALA A 62 3.48 -35.88 -10.76
CA ALA A 62 2.79 -36.74 -11.73
C ALA A 62 3.74 -37.18 -12.87
N ILE A 63 4.56 -36.27 -13.40
CA ILE A 63 5.57 -36.58 -14.41
C ILE A 63 6.59 -37.59 -13.85
N ALA A 64 7.07 -37.39 -12.62
CA ALA A 64 8.00 -38.31 -11.97
C ALA A 64 7.41 -39.71 -11.82
N LEU A 65 6.12 -39.84 -11.45
CA LEU A 65 5.45 -41.14 -11.39
C LEU A 65 5.38 -41.81 -12.76
N VAL A 66 5.06 -41.06 -13.81
CA VAL A 66 5.04 -41.60 -15.18
C VAL A 66 6.42 -42.11 -15.58
N LEU A 67 7.48 -41.37 -15.26
CA LEU A 67 8.87 -41.76 -15.55
C LEU A 67 9.37 -42.96 -14.75
N ILE A 68 8.79 -43.23 -13.57
CA ILE A 68 9.13 -44.41 -12.75
C ILE A 68 8.37 -45.66 -13.24
N VAL A 69 7.15 -45.47 -13.75
CA VAL A 69 6.28 -46.57 -14.17
C VAL A 69 6.59 -47.06 -15.59
N ILE A 70 7.10 -46.19 -16.46
CA ILE A 70 7.60 -46.51 -17.82
C ILE A 70 9.04 -47.01 -17.75
#